data_AF-A0A7K4B796-F1
#
_entry.id   AF-A0A7K4B796-F1
#
_cell.length_a   1.000
_cell.length_b   1.000
_cell.length_c   1.000
_cell.angle_alpha   90.00
_cell.angle_beta   90.00
_cell.angle_gamma   90.00
#
_symmetry.space_group_name_H-M   'P 1'
#
loop_
_entity.id
_entity.type
_entity.pdbx_description
1 polymer ?
#
loop_
_entity_poly.entity_id
_entity_poly.type
_entity_poly.pdbx_seq_one_letter_code
_entity_poly.pdbx_strand_id
1 'polypeptide(L)'
;MDDRILLAGIIPLLIVACGCILIGTAYSFPFEAIIGLLLITLPIIFLIWYILIRVENLISGIKVQGKAIHKAFDDHSSEMKRKYEETMHQILELNTDLTRRVYR
;
A
#
# COMPACT_ATOMS: atom_id res chain seq x y z
N MET A 1 -1.09 10.68 12.72
CA MET A 1 -2.35 10.81 13.49
C MET A 1 -2.83 9.40 13.75
N ASP A 2 -2.87 8.96 15.01
CA ASP A 2 -3.17 7.57 15.34
C ASP A 2 -4.60 7.22 14.96
N ASP A 3 -4.77 6.14 14.19
CA ASP A 3 -6.07 5.61 13.75
C ASP A 3 -7.06 5.41 14.92
N ARG A 4 -6.49 5.15 16.11
CA ARG A 4 -7.22 5.01 17.37
C ARG A 4 -7.92 6.30 17.81
N ILE A 5 -7.30 7.45 17.61
CA ILE A 5 -7.86 8.76 17.96
C ILE A 5 -9.00 9.11 17.00
N LEU A 6 -8.83 8.81 15.71
CA LEU A 6 -9.87 9.00 14.71
C LEU A 6 -11.10 8.11 15.01
N LEU A 7 -10.90 6.83 15.29
CA LEU A 7 -11.98 5.92 15.68
C LEU A 7 -12.65 6.35 17.01
N ALA A 8 -11.88 6.79 17.99
CA ALA A 8 -12.40 7.23 19.28
C ALA A 8 -13.29 8.47 19.17
N GLY A 9 -13.11 9.33 18.16
CA GLY A 9 -13.99 10.45 17.88
C GLY A 9 -15.22 10.07 17.04
N ILE A 10 -15.06 9.20 16.05
CA ILE A 10 -16.11 8.82 15.10
C ILE A 10 -17.18 7.92 15.75
N ILE A 11 -16.78 6.96 16.60
CA ILE A 11 -17.70 5.98 17.20
C ILE A 11 -18.74 6.66 18.11
N PRO A 12 -18.38 7.55 19.06
CA PRO A 12 -19.36 8.23 19.89
C PRO A 12 -20.31 9.12 19.08
N LEU A 13 -19.80 9.80 18.04
CA LEU A 13 -20.59 10.64 17.15
C LEU A 13 -21.65 9.85 16.39
N LEU A 14 -21.29 8.66 15.88
CA LEU A 14 -22.22 7.73 15.23
C LEU A 14 -23.29 7.23 16.20
N ILE A 15 -22.91 6.90 17.44
CA ILE A 15 -23.85 6.43 18.46
C ILE A 15 -24.87 7.52 18.80
N VAL A 16 -24.41 8.75 19.02
CA VAL A 16 -25.28 9.91 19.31
C VAL A 16 -26.21 10.21 18.14
N ALA A 17 -25.68 10.24 16.92
CA ALA A 17 -26.48 10.51 15.73
C ALA A 17 -27.56 9.43 15.50
N CYS A 18 -27.20 8.16 15.68
CA CYS A 18 -28.13 7.04 15.59
C CYS A 18 -29.22 7.12 16.68
N GLY A 19 -28.85 7.53 17.90
CA GLY A 19 -29.79 7.80 18.99
C GLY A 19 -30.81 8.90 18.66
N CYS A 20 -30.36 10.03 18.11
CA CYS A 20 -31.25 11.12 17.67
C CYS A 20 -32.21 10.69 16.56
N ILE A 21 -31.74 9.88 15.60
CA ILE A 21 -32.60 9.33 14.54
C ILE A 21 -33.63 8.37 15.15
N LEU A 22 -33.21 7.46 16.02
CA LEU A 22 -34.10 6.48 16.64
C LEU A 22 -35.20 7.16 17.46
N ILE A 23 -34.85 8.14 18.30
CA ILE A 23 -35.79 8.92 19.10
C ILE A 23 -36.72 9.74 18.20
N GLY A 24 -36.18 10.44 17.21
CA GLY A 24 -36.96 11.23 16.26
C GLY A 24 -37.98 10.39 15.49
N THR A 25 -37.61 9.17 15.09
CA THR A 25 -38.51 8.23 14.41
C THR A 25 -39.53 7.58 15.34
N ALA A 26 -39.16 7.24 16.57
CA ALA A 26 -40.04 6.57 17.53
C ALA A 26 -41.15 7.48 18.08
N TYR A 27 -40.85 8.78 18.25
CA TYR A 27 -41.77 9.76 18.82
C TYR A 27 -42.37 10.72 17.78
N SER A 28 -42.16 10.46 16.48
CA SER A 28 -42.64 11.32 15.38
C SER A 28 -42.20 12.78 15.50
N PHE A 29 -40.97 13.01 15.98
CA PHE A 29 -40.34 14.33 16.04
C PHE A 29 -39.44 14.53 14.82
N PRO A 30 -39.94 15.18 13.75
CA PRO A 30 -39.19 15.31 12.49
C PRO A 30 -37.91 16.13 12.66
N PHE A 31 -37.89 17.12 13.56
CA PHE A 31 -36.73 17.96 13.80
C PHE A 31 -35.54 17.19 14.40
N GLU A 32 -35.77 16.33 15.40
CA GLU A 32 -34.74 15.49 16.04
C GLU A 32 -34.13 14.50 15.03
N ALA A 33 -34.97 13.90 14.19
CA ALA A 33 -34.52 12.98 13.14
C ALA A 33 -33.66 13.68 12.08
N ILE A 34 -34.02 14.90 11.66
CA ILE A 34 -33.25 15.70 10.70
C ILE A 34 -31.89 16.09 11.29
N ILE A 35 -31.84 16.50 12.56
CA ILE A 35 -30.59 16.82 13.27
C ILE A 35 -29.68 15.59 13.33
N GLY A 36 -30.22 14.43 13.68
CA GLY A 36 -29.45 13.18 13.69
C GLY A 36 -28.89 12.82 12.31
N LEU A 37 -29.70 12.98 11.25
CA LEU A 37 -29.27 12.77 9.86
C LEU A 37 -28.14 13.70 9.45
N LEU A 38 -28.22 14.97 9.85
CA LEU A 38 -27.20 15.98 9.58
C LEU A 38 -25.92 15.68 10.37
N LEU A 39 -26.04 15.19 11.61
CA LEU A 39 -24.90 14.79 12.44
C LEU A 39 -24.14 13.58 11.87
N ILE A 40 -24.81 12.68 11.14
CA ILE A 40 -24.19 11.54 10.45
C ILE A 40 -23.32 11.99 9.26
N THR A 41 -23.60 13.13 8.64
CA THR A 41 -22.82 13.59 7.48
C THR A 41 -21.36 13.91 7.82
N LEU A 42 -21.12 14.45 9.02
CA LEU A 42 -19.78 14.78 9.52
C LEU A 42 -18.85 13.54 9.59
N PRO A 43 -19.18 12.46 10.33
CA PRO A 43 -18.32 11.28 10.40
C PRO A 43 -18.13 10.62 9.02
N ILE A 44 -19.13 10.68 8.13
CA ILE A 44 -18.99 10.17 6.75
C ILE A 44 -17.94 10.98 5.97
N ILE A 45 -17.99 12.31 6.02
CA ILE A 45 -17.00 13.16 5.33
C ILE A 45 -15.60 12.92 5.88
N PHE A 46 -15.46 12.80 7.19
CA PHE A 46 -14.18 12.49 7.82
C PHE A 46 -13.64 11.10 7.43
N LEU A 47 -14.51 10.09 7.33
CA LEU A 47 -14.14 8.76 6.85
C LEU A 47 -13.66 8.79 5.40
N ILE A 48 -14.37 9.49 4.52
CA ILE A 48 -13.99 9.61 3.10
C ILE A 48 -12.62 10.29 2.98
N TRP A 49 -12.43 11.42 3.67
CA TRP A 49 -11.16 12.15 3.67
C TRP A 49 -9.99 11.27 4.17
N TYR A 50 -10.21 10.54 5.25
CA TYR A 50 -9.23 9.63 5.81
C TYR A 50 -8.86 8.49 4.84
N ILE A 51 -9.85 7.89 4.19
CA ILE A 51 -9.63 6.84 3.19
C ILE A 51 -8.81 7.39 2.01
N LEU A 52 -9.15 8.58 1.51
CA LEU A 52 -8.42 9.21 0.40
C LEU A 52 -6.94 9.40 0.72
N ILE A 53 -6.62 9.96 1.90
CA ILE A 53 -5.23 10.12 2.35
C ILE A 53 -4.52 8.77 2.46
N ARG A 54 -5.20 7.76 2.99
CA ARG A 54 -4.59 6.44 3.15
C ARG A 54 -4.31 5.75 1.82
N VAL A 55 -5.20 5.90 0.85
CA VAL A 55 -5.01 5.44 -0.52
C VAL A 55 -3.83 6.16 -1.18
N GLU A 56 -3.73 7.48 -1.03
CA GLU A 56 -2.61 8.26 -1.56
C GLU A 56 -1.26 7.80 -0.99
N ASN A 57 -1.20 7.61 0.34
CA ASN A 57 -0.01 7.08 1.01
C ASN A 57 0.35 5.68 0.55
N LEU A 58 -0.66 4.81 0.33
CA LEU A 58 -0.44 3.46 -0.18
C LEU A 58 0.11 3.48 -1.61
N ILE A 59 -0.45 4.32 -2.49
CA ILE A 59 0.03 4.49 -3.87
C ILE A 59 1.49 4.99 -3.88
N SER A 60 1.81 5.97 -3.03
CA SER A 60 3.17 6.47 -2.88
C SER A 60 4.12 5.36 -2.42
N GLY A 61 3.72 4.58 -1.42
CA GLY A 61 4.48 3.42 -0.92
C GLY A 61 4.72 2.37 -2.00
N ILE A 62 3.69 1.99 -2.76
CA ILE A 62 3.80 1.04 -3.89
C ILE A 62 4.77 1.57 -4.95
N LYS A 63 4.72 2.87 -5.28
CA LYS A 63 5.62 3.47 -6.26
C LYS A 63 7.09 3.41 -5.82
N VAL A 64 7.36 3.66 -4.53
CA VAL A 64 8.72 3.57 -3.97
C VAL A 64 9.21 2.14 -3.95
N GLN A 65 8.38 1.19 -3.49
CA GLN A 65 8.73 -0.23 -3.49
C GLN A 65 8.94 -0.77 -4.91
N GLY A 66 8.08 -0.40 -5.86
CA GLY A 66 8.23 -0.79 -7.27
C GLY A 66 9.55 -0.30 -7.87
N LYS A 67 9.97 0.94 -7.57
CA LYS A 67 11.28 1.45 -7.98
C LYS A 67 12.44 0.67 -7.36
N ALA A 68 12.34 0.32 -6.07
CA ALA A 68 13.37 -0.47 -5.39
C ALA A 68 13.50 -1.88 -5.98
N ILE A 69 12.37 -2.53 -6.29
CA ILE A 69 12.34 -3.86 -6.92
C ILE A 69 12.95 -3.79 -8.33
N HIS A 70 12.56 -2.79 -9.12
CA HIS A 70 13.10 -2.65 -10.49
C HIS A 70 14.62 -2.45 -10.47
N LYS A 71 15.13 -1.59 -9.57
CA LYS A 71 16.57 -1.40 -9.39
C LYS A 71 17.28 -2.69 -8.95
N ALA A 72 16.71 -3.41 -7.98
CA ALA A 72 17.29 -4.69 -7.53
C ALA A 72 17.32 -5.73 -8.66
N PHE A 73 16.31 -5.75 -9.52
CA PHE A 73 16.26 -6.62 -10.70
C PHE A 73 17.34 -6.25 -11.72
N ASP A 74 17.52 -4.96 -12.02
CA ASP A 74 18.55 -4.48 -12.95
C ASP A 74 19.96 -4.78 -12.42
N ASP A 75 20.21 -4.53 -11.13
CA ASP A 75 21.48 -4.83 -10.48
C ASP A 75 21.78 -6.34 -10.57
N HIS A 76 20.79 -7.19 -10.25
CA HIS A 76 20.96 -8.63 -10.32
C HIS A 76 21.17 -9.15 -11.76
N SER A 77 20.45 -8.61 -12.73
CA SER A 77 20.62 -8.92 -14.16
C SER A 77 22.04 -8.60 -14.63
N SER A 78 22.55 -7.43 -14.24
CA SER A 78 23.92 -7.00 -14.59
C SER A 78 24.98 -7.90 -13.94
N GLU A 79 24.79 -8.29 -12.68
CA GLU A 79 25.70 -9.20 -11.98
C GLU A 79 25.71 -10.59 -12.63
N MET A 80 24.53 -11.10 -13.00
CA MET A 80 24.41 -12.42 -13.63
C MET A 80 25.07 -12.42 -15.02
N LYS A 81 24.91 -11.35 -15.80
CA LYS A 81 25.62 -11.17 -17.06
C LYS A 81 27.14 -11.21 -16.85
N ARG A 82 27.66 -10.49 -15.85
CA ARG A 82 29.10 -10.48 -15.54
C ARG A 82 29.62 -11.87 -15.16
N LYS A 83 28.92 -12.58 -14.27
CA LYS A 83 29.28 -13.96 -13.88
C LYS A 83 29.26 -14.91 -15.08
N TYR A 84 28.31 -14.76 -15.99
CA TYR A 84 28.25 -15.56 -17.20
C TYR A 84 29.45 -15.30 -18.12
N GLU A 85 29.83 -14.04 -18.33
CA GLU A 85 31.02 -13.68 -19.11
C GLU A 85 32.31 -14.23 -18.47
N GLU A 86 32.47 -14.08 -17.15
CA GLU A 86 33.61 -14.65 -16.40
C GLU A 86 33.68 -16.17 -16.55
N THR A 87 32.55 -16.87 -16.41
CA THR A 87 32.47 -18.33 -16.57
C THR A 87 32.80 -18.76 -18.00
N MET A 88 32.32 -18.02 -18.99
CA MET A 88 32.61 -18.32 -20.39
C MET A 88 34.10 -18.15 -20.72
N HIS A 89 34.75 -17.12 -20.18
CA HIS A 89 36.21 -16.95 -20.30
C HIS A 89 36.96 -18.14 -19.69
N GLN A 90 36.59 -18.57 -18.49
CA GLN A 90 37.21 -19.74 -17.85
C GLN A 90 37.03 -21.02 -18.67
N ILE A 91 35.85 -21.26 -19.24
CA ILE A 91 35.59 -22.43 -20.09
C ILE A 91 36.43 -22.38 -21.36
N LEU A 92 36.58 -21.20 -21.99
CA LEU A 92 37.41 -21.03 -23.18
C LEU A 92 38.88 -21.31 -22.88
N GLU A 93 39.42 -20.77 -21.78
CA GLU A 93 40.79 -21.06 -21.33
C GLU A 93 40.98 -22.57 -21.11
N LEU A 94 40.05 -23.21 -20.40
CA LEU A 94 40.10 -24.64 -20.10
C LEU A 94 40.05 -25.49 -21.38
N ASN A 95 39.24 -25.10 -22.36
CA ASN A 95 39.20 -25.75 -23.69
C ASN A 95 40.49 -25.56 -24.47
N THR A 96 41.08 -24.37 -24.46
CA THR A 96 42.37 -24.12 -25.13
C THR A 96 43.49 -24.95 -24.50
N ASP A 97 43.51 -25.06 -23.18
CA ASP A 97 44.45 -25.89 -22.44
C ASP A 97 44.26 -27.38 -22.72
N LEU A 98 43.01 -27.86 -22.77
CA LEU A 98 42.70 -29.24 -23.15
C LEU A 98 43.17 -29.55 -24.56
N THR A 99 42.85 -28.68 -25.51
CA THR A 99 43.24 -28.82 -26.93
C THR A 99 44.76 -28.87 -27.06
N ARG A 100 45.46 -28.00 -26.34
CA ARG A 100 46.93 -27.98 -26.31
C ARG A 100 47.53 -29.27 -25.75
N ARG A 101 46.89 -29.91 -24.77
CA ARG A 101 47.35 -31.19 -24.19
C ARG A 101 47.06 -32.39 -25.09
N VAL A 102 45.95 -32.38 -25.83
CA VAL A 102 45.55 -33.49 -26.71
C VAL A 102 46.34 -33.53 -28.01
N TYR A 103 46.71 -32.37 -28.57
CA TYR A 103 47.47 -32.27 -29.83
C TYR A 103 48.99 -32.24 -29.64
N ARG A 104 49.50 -32.52 -28.43
CA ARG A 104 50.92 -32.68 -28.12
C ARG A 104 51.25 -34.15 -27.96
#